data_AF-A0A3S0C6S4-F1
#
_entry.id   AF-A0A3S0C6S4-F1
#
_cell.length_a   1.000
_cell.length_b   1.000
_cell.length_c   1.000
_cell.angle_alpha   90.00
_cell.angle_beta   90.00
_cell.angle_gamma   90.00
#
_symmetry.space_group_name_H-M   'P 1'
#
loop_
_entity.id
_entity.type
_entity.pdbx_description
1 polymer ?
#
loop_
_entity_poly.entity_id
_entity_poly.type
_entity_poly.pdbx_seq_one_letter_code
_entity_poly.pdbx_strand_id
1 'polypeptide(L)'
;MNAIVIEHVPLAELPLAWREKLGTMHDVRVTVRIEAEDDQAQGQSASAFADDPLFGMWRDRPDMADVDSYVRDIRAPRFNKDGSRNS
;
A
#
# COMPACT_ATOMS: atom_id res chain seq x y z
N MET A 1 -9.50 -12.68 -16.16
CA MET A 1 -10.40 -13.80 -15.74
C MET A 1 -9.63 -15.02 -15.24
N ASN A 2 -9.10 -14.96 -14.01
CA ASN A 2 -8.61 -16.12 -13.27
C ASN A 2 -9.41 -16.19 -11.97
N ALA A 3 -10.28 -17.19 -11.83
CA ALA A 3 -11.09 -17.41 -10.64
C ALA A 3 -10.59 -18.65 -9.89
N ILE A 4 -10.38 -18.51 -8.58
CA ILE A 4 -10.05 -19.61 -7.68
C ILE A 4 -11.35 -20.00 -6.96
N VAL A 5 -11.71 -21.29 -7.05
CA VAL A 5 -12.85 -21.85 -6.33
C VAL A 5 -12.32 -22.80 -5.27
N ILE A 6 -12.66 -22.56 -4.00
CA ILE A 6 -12.28 -23.37 -2.85
C ILE A 6 -13.56 -23.97 -2.28
N GLU A 7 -13.69 -25.28 -2.40
CA GLU A 7 -14.88 -26.03 -1.97
C GLU A 7 -14.74 -26.59 -0.56
N HIS A 8 -15.88 -26.83 0.09
CA HIS A 8 -15.97 -27.51 1.39
C HIS A 8 -15.21 -26.84 2.55
N VAL A 9 -15.03 -25.52 2.50
CA VAL A 9 -14.34 -24.74 3.53
C VAL A 9 -15.20 -24.69 4.80
N PRO A 10 -14.67 -25.12 5.97
CA PRO A 10 -15.39 -24.97 7.23
C PRO A 10 -15.64 -23.50 7.53
N LEU A 11 -16.87 -23.14 7.94
CA LEU A 11 -17.20 -21.75 8.25
C LEU A 11 -16.25 -21.14 9.29
N ALA A 12 -15.78 -21.94 10.27
CA ALA A 12 -14.86 -21.52 11.32
C ALA A 12 -13.49 -21.03 10.81
N GLU A 13 -13.07 -21.46 9.62
CA GLU A 13 -11.80 -21.08 9.00
C GLU A 13 -11.89 -19.77 8.19
N LEU A 14 -13.11 -19.25 8.00
CA LEU A 14 -13.30 -17.99 7.28
C LEU A 14 -13.01 -16.76 8.17
N PRO A 15 -12.56 -15.65 7.56
CA PRO A 15 -12.44 -14.36 8.24
C PRO A 15 -13.72 -13.97 8.98
N LEU A 16 -13.58 -13.33 10.16
CA LEU A 16 -14.72 -12.97 11.01
C LEU A 16 -15.77 -12.13 10.27
N ALA A 17 -15.32 -11.12 9.52
CA ALA A 17 -16.18 -10.23 8.74
C ALA A 17 -17.01 -10.96 7.65
N TRP A 18 -16.55 -12.13 7.19
CA TRP A 18 -17.30 -12.95 6.23
C TRP A 18 -18.29 -13.85 6.96
N ARG A 19 -17.90 -14.42 8.09
CA ARG A 19 -18.78 -15.24 8.94
C ARG A 19 -20.00 -14.47 9.43
N GLU A 20 -19.84 -13.22 9.85
CA GLU A 20 -20.95 -12.37 10.31
C GLU A 20 -22.04 -12.21 9.25
N LYS A 21 -21.67 -12.19 7.96
CA LYS A 21 -22.63 -12.08 6.84
C LYS A 21 -23.39 -13.38 6.57
N LEU A 22 -22.79 -14.52 6.88
CA LEU A 22 -23.40 -15.85 6.71
C LEU A 22 -24.30 -16.23 7.91
N GLY A 23 -24.33 -15.40 8.95
CA GLY A 23 -25.18 -15.58 10.13
C GLY A 23 -24.77 -16.75 11.00
N THR A 24 -25.71 -17.22 11.83
CA THR A 24 -25.50 -18.28 12.84
C THR A 24 -25.59 -19.70 12.24
N MET A 25 -24.99 -19.91 11.07
CA MET A 25 -24.86 -21.24 10.46
C MET A 25 -23.67 -21.98 11.07
N HIS A 26 -23.86 -22.58 12.24
CA HIS A 26 -22.81 -23.34 12.90
C HIS A 26 -22.55 -24.66 12.16
N ASP A 27 -21.28 -25.05 12.04
CA ASP A 27 -20.83 -26.32 11.46
C ASP A 27 -21.19 -26.56 9.97
N VAL A 28 -21.32 -25.48 9.20
CA VAL A 28 -21.59 -25.55 7.76
C VAL A 28 -20.29 -25.45 6.95
N ARG A 29 -20.22 -26.21 5.86
CA ARG A 29 -19.17 -26.10 4.84
C ARG A 29 -19.65 -25.22 3.70
N VAL A 30 -18.81 -24.28 3.27
CA VAL A 30 -19.14 -23.32 2.20
C VAL A 30 -18.16 -23.42 1.04
N THR A 31 -18.57 -22.86 -0.10
CA THR A 31 -17.72 -22.70 -1.29
C THR A 31 -17.35 -21.23 -1.44
N VAL A 32 -16.06 -20.93 -1.52
CA VAL A 32 -15.52 -19.58 -1.70
C VAL A 32 -15.05 -19.44 -3.15
N ARG A 33 -15.59 -18.45 -3.86
CA ARG A 33 -15.13 -18.08 -5.20
C ARG A 33 -14.40 -16.74 -5.11
N ILE A 34 -13.12 -16.74 -5.45
CA ILE A 34 -12.24 -15.58 -5.45
C ILE A 34 -11.93 -15.26 -6.90
N GLU A 35 -12.27 -14.05 -7.32
CA GLU A 35 -11.94 -13.55 -8.65
C GLU A 35 -10.96 -12.40 -8.49
N ALA A 36 -9.89 -12.42 -9.29
CA ALA A 36 -9.11 -11.21 -9.48
C ALA A 36 -10.01 -10.24 -10.25
N GLU A 37 -10.39 -9.14 -9.60
CA GLU A 37 -10.90 -7.98 -10.32
C GLU A 37 -9.82 -7.60 -11.35
N ASP A 38 -10.20 -7.47 -12.62
CA ASP A 38 -9.27 -6.93 -13.60
C ASP A 38 -8.85 -5.56 -13.06
N ASP A 39 -7.55 -5.23 -13.15
CA ASP A 39 -6.95 -3.93 -12.78
C ASP A 39 -7.48 -2.79 -13.67
N GLN A 40 -8.80 -2.69 -13.85
CA GLN A 40 -9.49 -1.50 -14.33
C GLN A 40 -9.52 -0.49 -13.18
N ALA A 41 -8.33 0.01 -12.90
CA ALA A 41 -8.07 1.30 -12.28
C ALA A 41 -8.59 1.50 -10.83
N GLN A 42 -7.99 0.82 -9.86
CA GLN A 42 -7.40 1.53 -8.71
C GLN A 42 -6.01 2.10 -9.07
N GLY A 43 -5.87 2.59 -10.29
CA GLY A 43 -5.27 3.90 -10.40
C GLY A 43 -6.19 4.83 -9.63
N GLN A 44 -5.85 5.13 -8.37
CA GLN A 44 -5.87 6.54 -8.00
C GLN A 44 -5.02 7.19 -9.08
N SER A 45 -5.70 7.58 -10.16
CA SER A 45 -5.07 8.14 -11.33
C SER A 45 -4.24 9.30 -10.80
N ALA A 46 -3.09 9.56 -11.40
CA ALA A 46 -2.37 10.79 -11.08
C ALA A 46 -3.29 12.03 -11.18
N SER A 47 -4.45 11.92 -11.86
CA SER A 47 -5.55 12.89 -11.86
C SER A 47 -6.36 13.02 -10.57
N ALA A 48 -6.44 12.01 -9.70
CA ALA A 48 -7.11 12.12 -8.39
C ALA A 48 -6.38 13.08 -7.44
N PHE A 49 -5.08 13.28 -7.67
CA PHE A 49 -4.23 14.24 -6.94
C PHE A 49 -3.74 15.39 -7.82
N ALA A 50 -4.13 15.45 -9.10
CA ALA A 50 -3.66 16.51 -10.00
C ALA A 50 -4.17 17.90 -9.59
N ASP A 51 -5.30 17.95 -8.89
CA ASP A 51 -5.87 19.18 -8.35
C ASP A 51 -5.36 19.52 -6.94
N ASP A 52 -4.55 18.66 -6.32
CA ASP A 52 -3.92 18.96 -5.03
C ASP A 52 -2.68 19.85 -5.28
N PRO A 53 -2.68 21.11 -4.84
CA PRO A 53 -1.56 22.03 -5.06
C PRO A 53 -0.26 21.58 -4.36
N LEU A 54 -0.33 20.63 -3.43
CA LEU A 54 0.83 20.03 -2.79
C LEU A 54 1.40 18.85 -3.59
N PHE A 55 0.62 18.25 -4.50
CA PHE A 55 1.09 17.14 -5.31
C PHE A 55 2.06 17.65 -6.39
N GLY A 56 3.30 17.15 -6.37
CA GLY A 56 4.35 17.62 -7.27
C GLY A 56 5.12 18.86 -6.80
N MET A 57 4.84 19.40 -5.61
CA MET A 57 5.57 20.56 -5.05
C MET A 57 7.09 20.34 -4.92
N TRP A 58 7.54 19.08 -4.89
CA TRP A 58 8.97 18.73 -4.81
C TRP A 58 9.57 18.41 -6.19
N ARG A 59 8.77 18.32 -7.25
CA ARG A 59 9.25 17.94 -8.59
C ARG A 59 10.29 18.93 -9.14
N ASP A 60 10.14 20.20 -8.83
CA ASP A 60 11.05 21.27 -9.30
C ASP A 60 12.22 21.53 -8.34
N ARG A 61 12.33 20.74 -7.26
CA ARG A 61 13.39 20.90 -6.27
C ARG A 61 14.67 20.22 -6.78
N PRO A 62 15.82 20.93 -6.87
CA PRO A 62 17.03 20.40 -7.50
C PRO A 62 17.63 19.19 -6.77
N ASP A 63 17.37 19.07 -5.47
CA ASP A 63 17.73 17.93 -4.62
C ASP A 63 16.92 16.66 -4.92
N MET A 64 15.78 16.75 -5.63
CA MET A 64 15.04 15.55 -6.08
C MET A 64 15.64 14.90 -7.33
N ALA A 65 16.64 15.53 -7.97
CA ALA A 65 17.37 14.91 -9.08
C ALA A 65 18.21 13.70 -8.64
N ASP A 66 18.64 13.68 -7.37
CA ASP A 66 19.35 12.56 -6.74
C ASP A 66 18.85 12.37 -5.30
N VAL A 67 17.78 11.57 -5.18
CA VAL A 67 17.13 11.28 -3.90
C VAL A 67 18.08 10.54 -2.95
N ASP A 68 18.95 9.68 -3.48
CA ASP A 68 19.89 8.91 -2.65
C ASP A 68 20.96 9.82 -2.02
N SER A 69 21.49 10.78 -2.78
CA SER A 69 22.39 11.80 -2.24
C SER A 69 21.68 12.66 -1.19
N TYR A 70 20.47 13.15 -1.50
CA TYR A 70 19.69 13.95 -0.56
C TYR A 70 19.45 13.21 0.77
N VAL A 71 19.07 11.93 0.72
CA VAL A 71 18.85 11.10 1.93
C VAL A 71 20.14 10.89 2.73
N ARG A 72 21.28 10.78 2.07
CA ARG A 72 22.58 10.66 2.76
C ARG A 72 22.95 11.96 3.48
N ASP A 73 22.72 13.10 2.84
CA ASP A 73 23.05 14.41 3.41
C ASP A 73 22.19 14.72 4.65
N ILE A 74 20.88 14.45 4.61
CA ILE A 74 20.00 14.65 5.78
C ILE A 74 20.33 13.70 6.95
N ARG A 75 20.92 12.53 6.67
CA ARG A 75 21.33 11.55 7.68
C ARG A 75 22.75 11.79 8.18
N ALA A 76 23.50 12.67 7.53
CA ALA A 76 24.86 12.96 7.94
C ALA A 76 24.88 13.66 9.32
N PRO A 77 25.85 13.33 10.18
CA PRO A 77 26.01 14.03 11.45
C PRO A 77 26.30 15.52 11.19
N ARG A 78 25.71 16.38 12.01
CA ARG A 78 25.87 17.86 11.90
C ARG A 78 27.30 18.32 12.21
N PHE A 79 28.04 17.51 12.95
CA PHE A 79 29.42 17.78 13.36
C PHE A 79 30.31 16.60 13.02
N ASN A 80 31.52 16.92 12.58
CA ASN A 80 32.60 15.98 12.41
C ASN A 80 33.15 15.55 13.79
N LYS A 81 33.99 14.51 13.81
CA LYS A 81 34.59 13.98 15.06
C LYS A 81 35.50 15.00 15.76
N ASP A 82 36.02 15.97 15.02
CA ASP A 82 36.84 17.08 15.52
C ASP A 82 36.00 18.29 16.00
N GLY A 83 34.66 18.18 15.95
CA GLY A 83 33.74 19.24 16.36
C GLY A 83 33.49 20.31 15.30
N SER A 84 34.11 20.22 14.11
CA SER A 84 33.81 21.14 13.01
C SER A 84 32.41 20.86 12.46
N ARG A 85 31.73 21.88 11.92
CA ARG A 85 30.43 21.69 11.28
C ARG A 85 30.61 20.93 9.97
N ASN A 86 29.78 19.92 9.75
CA ASN A 86 29.69 19.21 8.49
C ASN A 86 28.88 20.11 7.53
N SER A 87 29.54 20.62 6.48
CA SER A 87 29.00 21.62 5.53
C SER A 87 28.79 21.02 4.16
#